data_AF-A0AAJ6BLL1-F1
#
_entry.id   AF-A0AAJ6BLL1-F1
#
_cell.length_a   1.000
_cell.length_b   1.000
_cell.length_c   1.000
_cell.angle_alpha   90.00
_cell.angle_beta   90.00
_cell.angle_gamma   90.00
#
_symmetry.space_group_name_H-M   'P 1'
#
loop_
_entity.id
_entity.type
_entity.pdbx_description
1 polymer ?
#
loop_
_entity_poly.entity_id
_entity_poly.type
_entity_poly.pdbx_seq_one_letter_code
_entity_poly.pdbx_strand_id
1 'polypeptide(L)'
;MRHESEPSVEEILASIKKVIARDQRESNDGERRQRETDVLARARNEPDVLELGAEAELVEAEEEALIPASTRASMRESLAALAMLAEPGMPPQIVRSGETSLEGLAREMLRPMLADWLDKNLPAMVERMVSAEIARIAGKKG
;
A
#
# COMPACT_ATOMS: atom_id res chain seq x y z
N MET A 1 -34.55 47.61 -18.41
CA MET A 1 -34.81 46.20 -18.09
C MET A 1 -33.66 45.38 -18.67
N ARG A 2 -32.99 44.60 -17.80
CA ARG A 2 -32.14 43.42 -18.05
C ARG A 2 -31.09 43.49 -19.17
N HIS A 3 -29.84 43.77 -18.78
CA HIS A 3 -28.69 43.12 -19.40
C HIS A 3 -28.30 41.97 -18.47
N GLU A 4 -28.58 40.74 -18.92
CA GLU A 4 -28.06 39.52 -18.30
C GLU A 4 -26.54 39.56 -18.38
N SER A 5 -25.89 39.48 -17.23
CA SER A 5 -24.45 39.32 -17.12
C SER A 5 -24.08 37.98 -17.74
N GLU A 6 -23.58 38.00 -18.97
CA GLU A 6 -22.95 36.81 -19.54
C GLU A 6 -21.77 36.43 -18.62
N PRO A 7 -21.73 35.20 -18.11
CA PRO A 7 -20.71 34.78 -17.15
C PRO A 7 -19.32 34.91 -17.78
N SER A 8 -18.37 35.46 -17.04
CA SER A 8 -16.99 35.59 -17.51
C SER A 8 -16.38 34.22 -17.75
N VAL A 9 -15.51 34.09 -18.76
CA VAL A 9 -14.80 32.84 -19.08
C VAL A 9 -14.11 32.26 -17.84
N GLU A 10 -13.57 33.11 -16.97
CA GLU A 10 -12.93 32.69 -15.73
C GLU A 10 -13.93 32.09 -14.72
N GLU A 11 -15.17 32.60 -14.68
CA GLU A 11 -16.25 32.06 -13.84
C GLU A 11 -16.76 30.72 -14.38
N ILE A 12 -16.85 30.57 -15.70
CA ILE A 12 -17.17 29.30 -16.35
C ILE A 12 -16.10 28.26 -16.00
N LEU A 13 -14.82 28.60 -16.14
CA LEU A 13 -13.71 27.71 -15.81
C LEU A 13 -13.64 27.39 -14.31
N ALA A 14 -13.92 28.37 -13.43
CA ALA A 14 -13.98 28.15 -11.99
C ALA A 14 -15.14 27.23 -11.59
N SER A 15 -16.30 27.36 -12.24
CA SER A 15 -17.47 26.50 -12.03
C SER A 15 -17.18 25.06 -12.50
N ILE A 16 -16.61 24.88 -13.68
CA ILE A 16 -16.20 23.56 -14.21
C ILE A 16 -15.18 22.91 -13.26
N LYS A 17 -14.16 23.65 -12.81
CA LYS A 17 -13.17 23.14 -11.85
C LYS A 17 -13.80 22.73 -10.52
N LYS A 18 -14.78 23.50 -10.02
CA LYS A 18 -15.50 23.20 -8.78
C LYS A 18 -16.38 21.96 -8.92
N VAL A 19 -17.04 21.79 -10.06
CA VAL A 19 -17.85 20.60 -10.37
C VAL A 19 -16.95 19.37 -10.51
N ILE A 20 -15.84 19.44 -11.24
CA ILE A 20 -14.88 18.32 -11.38
C ILE A 20 -14.25 17.96 -10.03
N ALA A 21 -13.87 18.94 -9.21
CA ALA A 21 -13.31 18.67 -7.89
C ALA A 21 -14.35 18.03 -6.94
N ARG A 22 -15.63 18.38 -7.08
CA ARG A 22 -16.74 17.77 -6.34
C ARG A 22 -17.00 16.34 -6.82
N ASP A 23 -17.04 16.13 -8.13
CA ASP A 23 -17.28 14.83 -8.75
C ASP A 23 -16.12 13.85 -8.50
N GLN A 24 -14.86 14.33 -8.49
CA GLN A 24 -13.72 13.52 -8.06
C GLN A 24 -13.79 13.15 -6.58
N ARG A 25 -14.29 14.03 -5.70
CA ARG A 25 -14.47 13.69 -4.27
C ARG A 25 -15.59 12.68 -4.09
N GLU A 26 -16.72 12.87 -4.77
CA GLU A 26 -17.87 11.96 -4.73
C GLU A 26 -17.52 10.60 -5.36
N SER A 27 -16.75 10.56 -6.45
CA SER A 27 -16.21 9.33 -7.06
C SER A 27 -15.22 8.63 -6.14
N ASN A 28 -14.25 9.36 -5.56
CA ASN A 28 -13.27 8.79 -4.63
C ASN A 28 -13.92 8.25 -3.35
N ASP A 29 -14.91 8.96 -2.79
CA ASP A 29 -15.67 8.52 -1.62
C ASP A 29 -16.59 7.33 -1.94
N GLY A 30 -17.18 7.31 -3.15
CA GLY A 30 -17.94 6.19 -3.68
C GLY A 30 -17.08 4.94 -3.82
N GLU A 31 -15.92 5.03 -4.47
CA GLU A 31 -14.98 3.92 -4.63
C GLU A 31 -14.36 3.45 -3.30
N ARG A 32 -14.16 4.37 -2.34
CA ARG A 32 -13.69 4.00 -0.99
C ARG A 32 -14.76 3.23 -0.23
N ARG A 33 -16.01 3.68 -0.27
CA ARG A 33 -17.14 2.95 0.34
C ARG A 33 -17.41 1.62 -0.36
N GLN A 34 -17.27 1.56 -1.69
CA GLN A 34 -17.40 0.30 -2.44
C GLN A 34 -16.27 -0.66 -2.07
N ARG A 35 -15.03 -0.19 -1.93
CA ARG A 35 -13.92 -1.01 -1.44
C ARG A 35 -14.10 -1.45 0.01
N GLU A 36 -14.57 -0.59 0.91
CA GLU A 36 -14.85 -0.98 2.30
C GLU A 36 -15.98 -2.01 2.39
N THR A 37 -17.06 -1.82 1.63
CA THR A 37 -18.19 -2.76 1.60
C THR A 37 -17.80 -4.08 0.93
N ASP A 38 -16.96 -4.05 -0.10
CA ASP A 38 -16.44 -5.26 -0.77
C ASP A 38 -15.46 -6.02 0.14
N VAL A 39 -14.58 -5.31 0.87
CA VAL A 39 -13.68 -5.91 1.87
C VAL A 39 -14.46 -6.51 3.05
N LEU A 40 -15.49 -5.81 3.55
CA LEU A 40 -16.38 -6.32 4.60
C LEU A 40 -17.24 -7.49 4.11
N ALA A 41 -17.70 -7.48 2.86
CA ALA A 41 -18.46 -8.57 2.26
C ALA A 41 -17.57 -9.80 1.95
N ARG A 42 -16.31 -9.58 1.57
CA ARG A 42 -15.28 -10.61 1.39
C ARG A 42 -14.91 -11.26 2.72
N ALA A 43 -14.66 -10.46 3.76
CA ALA A 43 -14.37 -10.94 5.12
C ALA A 43 -15.54 -11.72 5.76
N ARG A 44 -16.78 -11.48 5.30
CA ARG A 44 -17.97 -12.19 5.80
C ARG A 44 -18.29 -13.48 5.03
N ASN A 45 -17.78 -13.63 3.80
CA ASN A 45 -18.04 -14.80 2.94
C ASN A 45 -16.83 -15.71 2.73
N GLU A 46 -15.61 -15.26 3.02
CA GLU A 46 -14.45 -16.14 3.09
C GLU A 46 -14.24 -16.59 4.54
N PRO A 47 -14.47 -17.88 4.88
CA PRO A 47 -13.91 -18.41 6.10
C PRO A 47 -12.39 -18.24 6.00
N ASP A 48 -11.80 -17.60 7.01
CA ASP A 48 -10.37 -17.30 7.10
C ASP A 48 -9.56 -18.58 6.81
N VAL A 49 -9.03 -18.69 5.59
CA VAL A 49 -8.27 -19.86 5.15
C VAL A 49 -6.85 -19.68 5.67
N LEU A 50 -6.62 -20.11 6.90
CA LEU A 50 -5.33 -20.73 7.20
C LEU A 50 -5.31 -22.04 6.42
N GLU A 51 -4.66 -22.00 5.26
CA GLU A 51 -4.45 -23.13 4.34
C GLU A 51 -3.45 -24.13 4.97
N LEU A 52 -3.84 -24.73 6.09
CA LEU A 52 -3.17 -25.86 6.72
C LEU A 52 -3.89 -27.11 6.22
N GLY A 53 -3.53 -27.57 5.01
CA GLY A 53 -3.84 -28.89 4.47
C GLY A 53 -5.26 -29.41 4.72
N ALA A 54 -6.17 -29.12 3.80
CA ALA A 54 -7.51 -29.72 3.70
C ALA A 54 -7.50 -31.25 3.40
N GLU A 55 -6.51 -31.99 3.88
CA GLU A 55 -6.48 -33.47 3.94
C GLU A 55 -6.12 -33.99 5.34
N ALA A 56 -6.42 -33.25 6.40
CA ALA A 56 -6.69 -33.89 7.68
C ALA A 56 -8.15 -34.36 7.62
N GLU A 57 -8.37 -35.55 7.06
CA GLU A 57 -9.52 -36.37 7.42
C GLU A 57 -9.61 -36.31 8.95
N LEU A 58 -10.69 -35.73 9.50
CA LEU A 58 -10.97 -35.76 10.92
C LEU A 58 -11.27 -37.21 11.28
N VAL A 59 -10.22 -38.01 11.37
CA VAL A 59 -10.25 -39.20 12.18
C VAL A 59 -10.57 -38.66 13.57
N GLU A 60 -11.73 -39.03 14.12
CA GLU A 60 -11.96 -38.96 15.56
C GLU A 60 -11.01 -39.96 16.23
N ALA A 61 -9.71 -39.74 16.07
CA ALA A 61 -8.75 -40.18 17.05
C ALA A 61 -9.17 -39.40 18.30
N GLU A 62 -9.63 -40.13 19.31
CA GLU A 62 -9.54 -39.66 20.67
C GLU A 62 -8.06 -39.31 20.88
N GLU A 63 -7.68 -38.07 20.57
CA GLU A 63 -6.33 -37.57 20.75
C GLU A 63 -6.07 -37.65 22.24
N GLU A 64 -5.44 -38.75 22.66
CA GLU A 64 -4.97 -38.92 24.02
C GLU A 64 -3.96 -37.80 24.26
N ALA A 65 -4.43 -36.75 24.92
CA ALA A 65 -3.67 -35.53 25.07
C ALA A 65 -2.34 -35.85 25.73
N LEU A 66 -1.26 -35.65 24.98
CA LEU A 66 0.12 -35.97 25.40
C LEU A 66 0.56 -35.24 26.69
N ILE A 67 -0.21 -34.24 27.13
CA ILE A 67 0.04 -33.48 28.35
C ILE A 67 -1.25 -33.28 29.17
N PRO A 68 -1.14 -33.25 30.52
CA PRO A 68 -2.27 -32.95 31.39
C PRO A 68 -2.94 -31.61 31.08
N ALA A 69 -4.25 -31.54 31.27
CA ALA A 69 -5.03 -30.31 31.05
C ALA A 69 -4.54 -29.14 31.93
N SER A 70 -4.07 -29.43 33.14
CA SER A 70 -3.50 -28.44 34.05
C SER A 70 -2.22 -27.79 33.50
N THR A 71 -1.30 -28.58 32.94
CA THR A 71 -0.06 -28.07 32.31
C THR A 71 -0.37 -27.14 31.15
N ARG A 72 -1.36 -27.51 30.33
CA ARG A 72 -1.82 -26.67 29.21
C ARG A 72 -2.42 -25.35 29.68
N ALA A 73 -3.19 -25.37 30.77
CA ALA A 73 -3.77 -24.17 31.36
C ALA A 73 -2.68 -23.23 31.89
N SER A 74 -1.69 -23.75 32.64
CA SER A 74 -0.56 -22.96 33.14
C SER A 74 0.29 -22.34 32.02
N MET A 75 0.52 -23.08 30.93
CA MET A 75 1.25 -22.58 29.76
C MET A 75 0.50 -21.43 29.07
N ARG A 76 -0.83 -21.58 28.89
CA ARG A 76 -1.67 -20.52 28.31
C ARG A 76 -1.67 -19.27 29.17
N GLU A 77 -1.76 -19.41 30.48
CA GLU A 77 -1.71 -18.28 31.42
C GLU A 77 -0.36 -17.54 31.34
N SER A 78 0.74 -18.28 31.32
CA SER A 78 2.09 -17.71 31.22
C SER A 78 2.30 -16.97 29.88
N LEU A 79 1.81 -17.55 28.78
CA LEU A 79 1.84 -16.93 27.45
C LEU A 79 0.93 -15.70 27.37
N ALA A 80 -0.24 -15.72 28.00
CA ALA A 80 -1.13 -14.57 28.07
C ALA A 80 -0.48 -13.40 28.83
N ALA A 81 0.17 -13.68 29.97
CA ALA A 81 0.93 -12.67 30.70
C ALA A 81 2.08 -12.07 29.88
N LEU A 82 2.79 -12.89 29.10
CA LEU A 82 3.83 -12.41 28.18
C LEU A 82 3.24 -11.58 27.02
N ALA A 83 2.10 -11.98 26.47
CA ALA A 83 1.41 -11.24 25.43
C ALA A 83 0.97 -9.85 25.91
N MET A 84 0.44 -9.75 27.13
CA MET A 84 0.09 -8.46 27.74
C MET A 84 1.31 -7.54 27.97
N LEU A 85 2.50 -8.11 28.20
CA LEU A 85 3.75 -7.34 28.30
C LEU A 85 4.31 -6.96 26.93
N ALA A 86 4.08 -7.79 25.92
CA ALA A 86 4.57 -7.62 24.55
C ALA A 86 3.65 -6.74 23.68
N GLU A 87 2.42 -6.47 24.11
CA GLU A 87 1.55 -5.50 23.45
C GLU A 87 2.21 -4.12 23.49
N PRO A 88 2.56 -3.52 22.33
CA PRO A 88 2.94 -2.13 22.31
C PRO A 88 1.75 -1.32 22.81
N GLY A 89 1.88 -0.67 23.98
CA GLY A 89 0.82 0.13 24.62
C GLY A 89 0.31 1.33 23.82
N MET A 90 0.76 1.46 22.56
CA MET A 90 0.29 2.42 21.59
C MET A 90 0.06 1.67 20.27
N PRO A 91 -1.17 1.65 19.71
CA PRO A 91 -1.34 1.21 18.32
C PRO A 91 -0.40 2.05 17.44
N PRO A 92 0.25 1.46 16.41
CA PRO A 92 1.18 2.19 15.58
C PRO A 92 0.45 3.40 15.00
N GLN A 93 0.78 4.59 15.51
CA GLN A 93 0.35 5.81 14.88
C GLN A 93 0.97 5.77 13.50
N ILE A 94 0.13 5.73 12.46
CA ILE A 94 0.55 5.95 11.09
C ILE A 94 0.93 7.42 11.00
N VAL A 95 2.07 7.77 11.61
CA VAL A 95 2.76 9.03 11.37
C VAL A 95 3.20 8.96 9.93
N ARG A 96 2.65 9.87 9.12
CA ARG A 96 3.03 10.20 7.73
C ARG A 96 4.10 9.26 7.17
N SER A 97 3.65 8.37 6.27
CA SER A 97 4.47 7.48 5.46
C SER A 97 5.86 8.07 5.18
N GLY A 98 6.89 7.63 5.91
CA GLY A 98 8.27 8.00 5.59
C GLY A 98 9.26 8.10 6.74
N GLU A 99 8.92 8.69 7.89
CA GLU A 99 9.98 9.14 8.83
C GLU A 99 10.34 8.13 9.94
N THR A 100 9.46 7.17 10.23
CA THR A 100 9.70 6.07 11.20
C THR A 100 9.24 4.71 10.67
N SER A 101 9.05 4.60 9.35
CA SER A 101 8.65 3.35 8.70
C SER A 101 9.88 2.58 8.18
N LEU A 102 9.75 1.26 8.06
CA LEU A 102 10.73 0.38 7.41
C LEU A 102 11.21 0.91 6.04
N GLU A 103 10.34 1.61 5.31
CA GLU A 103 10.67 2.24 4.03
C GLU A 103 11.78 3.30 4.18
N GLY A 104 11.76 4.08 5.26
CA GLY A 104 12.79 5.08 5.56
C GLY A 104 14.16 4.43 5.73
N LEU A 105 14.22 3.37 6.55
CA LEU A 105 15.45 2.59 6.77
C LEU A 105 15.95 1.93 5.48
N ALA A 106 15.05 1.30 4.72
CA ALA A 106 15.40 0.68 3.43
C ALA A 106 15.93 1.71 2.43
N ARG A 107 15.34 2.91 2.38
CA ARG A 107 15.80 4.00 1.51
C ARG A 107 17.18 4.53 1.91
N GLU A 108 17.46 4.65 3.20
CA GLU A 108 18.79 5.04 3.69
C GLU A 108 19.86 4.01 3.31
N MET A 109 19.53 2.71 3.40
CA MET A 109 20.44 1.64 3.02
C MET A 109 20.63 1.52 1.50
N LEU A 110 19.58 1.69 0.70
CA LEU A 110 19.63 1.53 -0.76
C LEU A 110 20.23 2.74 -1.48
N ARG A 111 20.17 3.93 -0.88
CA ARG A 111 20.72 5.17 -1.47
C ARG A 111 22.19 5.05 -1.89
N PRO A 112 23.14 4.59 -1.05
CA PRO A 112 24.54 4.47 -1.45
C PRO A 112 24.76 3.42 -2.55
N MET A 113 24.01 2.30 -2.54
CA MET A 113 24.14 1.25 -3.55
C MET A 113 23.66 1.73 -4.93
N LEU A 114 22.55 2.47 -4.96
CA LEU A 114 22.04 3.06 -6.19
C LEU A 114 22.95 4.17 -6.73
N ALA A 115 23.55 4.98 -5.86
CA ALA A 115 24.50 6.01 -6.26
C ALA A 115 25.74 5.41 -6.95
N ASP A 116 26.39 4.43 -6.33
CA ASP A 116 27.56 3.76 -6.91
C ASP A 116 27.22 3.05 -8.24
N TRP A 117 26.03 2.45 -8.33
CA TRP A 117 25.57 1.85 -9.57
C TRP A 117 25.35 2.90 -10.67
N LEU A 118 24.73 4.04 -10.34
CA LEU A 118 24.50 5.13 -11.29
C LEU A 118 25.83 5.71 -11.77
N ASP A 119 26.79 5.94 -10.87
CA ASP A 119 28.11 6.47 -11.25
C ASP A 119 28.85 5.57 -12.25
N LYS A 120 28.69 4.24 -12.13
CA LYS A 120 29.33 3.27 -13.02
C LYS A 120 28.59 3.07 -14.35
N ASN A 121 27.25 3.10 -14.35
CA ASN A 121 26.45 2.64 -15.49
C ASN A 121 25.78 3.78 -16.27
N LEU A 122 25.53 4.93 -15.63
CA LEU A 122 24.87 6.07 -16.27
C LEU A 122 25.69 6.68 -17.42
N PRO A 123 27.03 6.86 -17.33
CA PRO A 123 27.80 7.51 -18.38
C PRO A 123 27.67 6.80 -19.75
N ALA A 124 27.89 5.49 -19.77
CA ALA A 124 27.79 4.69 -20.99
C ALA A 124 26.39 4.70 -21.60
N MET A 125 25.34 4.70 -20.76
CA MET A 125 23.96 4.76 -21.22
C MET A 125 23.62 6.12 -21.84
N VAL A 126 24.10 7.21 -21.24
CA VAL A 126 23.95 8.57 -21.78
C VAL A 126 24.70 8.72 -23.09
N GLU A 127 25.96 8.27 -23.19
CA GLU A 127 26.74 8.35 -24.42
C GLU A 127 26.06 7.66 -25.60
N ARG A 128 25.47 6.48 -25.37
CA ARG A 128 24.70 5.77 -26.40
C ARG A 128 23.47 6.55 -26.84
N MET A 129 22.72 7.13 -25.90
CA MET A 129 21.54 7.95 -26.20
C MET A 129 21.91 9.23 -26.95
N VAL A 130 22.97 9.93 -26.52
CA VAL A 130 23.47 11.15 -27.17
C VAL A 130 24.01 10.84 -28.56
N SER A 131 24.76 9.75 -28.73
CA SER A 131 25.27 9.35 -30.06
C SER A 131 24.13 9.05 -31.03
N ALA A 132 23.09 8.35 -30.57
CA ALA A 132 21.88 8.12 -31.36
C ALA A 132 21.17 9.43 -31.72
N GLU A 133 21.08 10.36 -30.78
CA GLU A 133 20.43 11.65 -30.99
C GLU A 133 21.20 12.57 -31.96
N ILE A 134 22.53 12.59 -31.86
CA ILE A 134 23.40 13.31 -32.82
C ILE A 134 23.27 12.71 -34.22
N ALA A 135 23.32 11.38 -34.35
CA ALA A 135 23.16 10.71 -35.64
C ALA A 135 21.79 11.03 -36.29
N ARG A 136 20.73 11.07 -35.49
CA ARG A 136 19.38 11.45 -35.93
C ARG A 136 19.30 12.89 -36.42
N ILE A 137 19.91 13.83 -35.70
CA ILE A 137 19.93 15.26 -36.09
C ILE A 137 20.80 15.48 -37.33
N ALA A 138 21.97 14.84 -37.39
CA ALA A 138 22.88 14.93 -38.51
C ALA A 138 22.29 14.34 -39.80
N GLY A 139 21.61 13.19 -39.71
CA GLY A 139 20.93 12.57 -40.86
C GLY A 139 19.71 13.32 -41.37
N LYS A 140 19.13 14.23 -40.56
CA LYS A 140 17.99 15.07 -40.97
C LYS A 140 18.43 16.38 -41.66
N LYS A 141 19.72 16.71 -41.64
CA LYS A 141 20.27 17.95 -42.24
C LYS A 141 20.98 17.71 -43.59
N GLY A 142 20.87 16.50 -44.15
CA GLY A 142 21.31 16.14 -45.50
C GLY A 142 20.13 15.98 -46.44
#